data_AF-A0A957L1J7-F1
#
_entry.id   AF-A0A957L1J7-F1
#
_cell.length_a   1.000
_cell.length_b   1.000
_cell.length_c   1.000
_cell.angle_alpha   90.00
_cell.angle_beta   90.00
_cell.angle_gamma   90.00
#
_symmetry.space_group_name_H-M   'P 1'
#
loop_
_entity.id
_entity.type
_entity.pdbx_description
1 polymer ?
#
loop_
_entity_poly.entity_id
_entity_poly.type
_entity_poly.pdbx_seq_one_letter_code
_entity_poly.pdbx_strand_id
1 'polypeptide(L)'
;FFSNPTIMARTGGLTVLDTRAAYSPDDAYELFTALGSAGRQAYMFLHLVPDLIFPIGYALTFAFISAWFLVRLLPLDHRWQWLSLIPLISGLADVSENLSLVICNLAYPNRIDWLVQFAHLLTKVKFGLLPIGVVFLISIVVMWFIRKRPVSHVPVAT
;
A
#
# COMPACT_ATOMS: atom_id res chain seq x y z
N PHE A 1 2.15 7.01 -7.99
CA PHE A 1 1.98 7.06 -9.47
C PHE A 1 1.34 8.37 -9.99
N PHE A 2 0.68 9.20 -9.15
CA PHE A 2 -0.05 10.41 -9.60
C PHE A 2 0.58 11.77 -9.21
N SER A 3 1.73 11.80 -8.53
CA SER A 3 2.20 13.01 -7.83
C SER A 3 3.25 13.86 -8.55
N ASN A 4 3.85 13.42 -9.66
CA ASN A 4 5.22 13.85 -9.95
C ASN A 4 5.42 15.24 -10.59
N PRO A 5 4.71 15.71 -11.63
CA PRO A 5 5.16 16.93 -12.31
C PRO A 5 4.90 18.21 -11.50
N THR A 6 3.70 18.34 -10.93
CA THR A 6 3.25 19.60 -10.33
C THR A 6 3.80 19.81 -8.92
N ILE A 7 4.03 18.74 -8.15
CA ILE A 7 4.67 18.84 -6.83
C ILE A 7 6.17 19.08 -6.98
N MET A 8 6.88 18.30 -7.81
CA MET A 8 8.33 18.47 -8.00
C MET A 8 8.69 19.87 -8.52
N ALA A 9 7.86 20.43 -9.41
CA ALA A 9 8.06 21.79 -9.92
C ALA A 9 7.88 22.87 -8.85
N ARG A 10 7.08 22.61 -7.79
CA ARG A 10 6.80 23.57 -6.70
C ARG A 10 7.70 23.38 -5.47
N THR A 11 8.34 22.23 -5.33
CA THR A 11 9.21 21.88 -4.19
C THR A 11 10.70 21.91 -4.51
N GLY A 12 11.09 22.40 -5.69
CA GLY A 12 12.50 22.40 -6.11
C GLY A 12 13.08 21.00 -6.34
N GLY A 13 12.24 20.00 -6.66
CA GLY A 13 12.65 18.63 -6.92
C GLY A 13 12.48 17.64 -5.76
N LEU A 14 11.97 18.07 -4.59
CA LEU A 14 11.66 17.14 -3.50
C LEU A 14 10.51 16.20 -3.90
N THR A 15 10.74 14.89 -3.77
CA THR A 15 9.75 13.84 -4.03
C THR A 15 8.77 13.69 -2.87
N VAL A 16 7.61 13.08 -3.12
CA VAL A 16 6.60 12.82 -2.10
C VAL A 16 7.07 11.71 -1.15
N LEU A 17 6.77 11.83 0.14
CA LEU A 17 7.33 10.98 1.20
C LEU A 17 7.02 9.49 1.00
N ASP A 18 5.80 9.16 0.54
CA ASP A 18 5.31 7.81 0.29
C ASP A 18 6.02 7.07 -0.86
N THR A 19 6.78 7.82 -1.68
CA THR A 19 7.62 7.29 -2.76
C THR A 19 9.10 7.17 -2.39
N ARG A 20 9.49 7.69 -1.22
CA ARG A 20 10.86 7.61 -0.73
C ARG A 20 11.08 6.28 -0.03
N ALA A 21 12.24 5.66 -0.26
CA ALA A 21 12.61 4.43 0.44
C ALA A 21 12.80 4.63 1.95
N ALA A 22 13.22 5.84 2.35
CA ALA A 22 13.33 6.27 3.74
C ALA A 22 13.22 7.78 3.88
N TYR A 23 12.76 8.24 5.04
CA TYR A 23 12.73 9.66 5.43
C TYR A 23 12.72 9.82 6.96
N SER A 24 13.18 10.97 7.42
CA SER A 24 13.12 11.42 8.82
C SER A 24 11.96 12.40 9.04
N PRO A 25 11.61 12.70 10.31
CA PRO A 25 10.71 13.81 10.61
C PRO A 25 11.17 15.13 10.01
N ASP A 26 12.48 15.44 10.08
CA ASP A 26 13.01 16.68 9.52
C ASP A 26 12.78 16.78 8.01
N ASP A 27 13.01 15.70 7.26
CA ASP A 27 12.73 15.64 5.82
C ASP A 27 11.24 15.90 5.50
N ALA A 28 10.34 15.41 6.35
CA ALA A 28 8.90 15.59 6.17
C ALA A 28 8.48 17.04 6.41
N TYR A 29 8.99 17.68 7.47
CA TYR A 29 8.67 19.07 7.76
C TYR A 29 9.35 20.03 6.79
N GLU A 30 10.57 19.73 6.32
CA GLU A 30 11.22 20.47 5.23
C GLU A 30 10.36 20.45 3.96
N LEU A 31 9.81 19.28 3.60
CA LEU A 31 8.87 19.18 2.50
C LEU A 31 7.59 20.01 2.75
N PHE A 32 7.00 19.95 3.95
CA PHE A 32 5.81 20.73 4.29
C PHE A 32 6.06 22.25 4.26
N THR A 33 7.26 22.69 4.62
CA THR A 33 7.70 24.08 4.49
C THR A 33 7.85 24.44 3.01
N ALA A 34 8.59 23.64 2.22
CA ALA A 34 8.83 23.89 0.80
C ALA A 34 7.54 23.91 -0.03
N LEU A 35 6.55 23.09 0.33
CA LEU A 35 5.24 23.06 -0.33
C LEU A 35 4.44 24.36 -0.15
N GLY A 36 4.67 25.11 0.93
CA GLY A 36 3.82 26.25 1.31
C GLY A 36 2.35 25.85 1.52
N SER A 37 1.46 26.82 1.69
CA SER A 37 0.03 26.56 1.95
C SER A 37 -0.66 25.84 0.79
N ALA A 38 -0.51 26.35 -0.44
CA ALA A 38 -1.14 25.79 -1.62
C ALA A 38 -0.62 24.39 -1.97
N GLY A 39 0.69 24.15 -1.82
CA GLY A 39 1.27 22.83 -2.06
C GLY A 39 0.83 21.80 -1.00
N ARG A 40 0.71 22.21 0.27
CA ARG A 40 0.20 21.33 1.33
C ARG A 40 -1.26 20.93 1.12
N GLN A 41 -2.11 21.83 0.59
CA GLN A 41 -3.49 21.49 0.24
C GLN A 41 -3.55 20.48 -0.91
N ALA A 42 -2.73 20.67 -1.95
CA ALA A 42 -2.63 19.71 -3.05
C ALA A 42 -2.07 18.36 -2.59
N TYR A 43 -1.06 18.38 -1.71
CA TYR A 43 -0.50 17.18 -1.08
C TYR A 43 -1.58 16.39 -0.34
N MET A 44 -2.39 17.06 0.48
CA MET A 44 -3.48 16.42 1.21
C MET A 44 -4.54 15.82 0.28
N PHE A 45 -4.92 16.52 -0.79
CA PHE A 45 -5.88 16.00 -1.77
C PHE A 45 -5.39 14.70 -2.42
N LEU A 46 -4.11 14.62 -2.79
CA LEU A 46 -3.51 13.42 -3.35
C LEU A 46 -3.52 12.26 -2.34
N HIS A 47 -3.14 12.51 -1.09
CA HIS A 47 -3.07 11.45 -0.08
C HIS A 47 -4.47 10.97 0.37
N LEU A 48 -5.49 11.84 0.32
CA LEU A 48 -6.86 11.50 0.73
C LEU A 48 -7.71 10.87 -0.37
N VAL A 49 -7.39 11.09 -1.64
CA VAL A 49 -8.24 10.62 -2.76
C VAL A 49 -7.58 9.45 -3.50
N PRO A 50 -6.62 9.67 -4.43
CA PRO A 50 -6.03 8.55 -5.16
C PRO A 50 -5.30 7.56 -4.25
N ASP A 51 -4.53 8.05 -3.27
CA ASP A 51 -3.70 7.18 -2.43
C ASP A 51 -4.49 6.52 -1.27
N LEU A 52 -5.78 6.85 -1.13
CA LEU A 52 -6.71 6.12 -0.26
C LEU A 52 -7.46 5.04 -1.06
N ILE A 53 -7.97 5.40 -2.24
CA ILE A 53 -8.83 4.51 -3.05
C ILE A 53 -8.00 3.41 -3.72
N PHE A 54 -6.84 3.75 -4.28
CA PHE A 54 -6.04 2.81 -5.06
C PHE A 54 -5.54 1.62 -4.22
N PRO A 55 -5.03 1.82 -2.98
CA PRO A 55 -4.64 0.70 -2.14
C PRO A 55 -5.75 -0.24 -1.75
N ILE A 56 -6.94 0.29 -1.45
CA ILE A 56 -8.12 -0.52 -1.16
C ILE A 56 -8.48 -1.40 -2.37
N GLY A 57 -8.50 -0.80 -3.57
CA GLY A 57 -8.82 -1.48 -4.81
C GLY A 57 -7.86 -2.62 -5.14
N TYR A 58 -6.54 -2.35 -5.15
CA TYR A 58 -5.57 -3.41 -5.46
C TYR A 58 -5.52 -4.48 -4.36
N ALA A 59 -5.63 -4.09 -3.09
CA ALA A 59 -5.51 -5.02 -1.97
C ALA A 59 -6.64 -6.03 -1.97
N LEU A 60 -7.89 -5.57 -2.12
CA LEU A 60 -9.05 -6.45 -2.23
C LEU A 60 -8.92 -7.35 -3.46
N THR A 61 -8.62 -6.78 -4.62
CA THR A 61 -8.51 -7.53 -5.88
C THR A 61 -7.47 -8.64 -5.78
N PHE A 62 -6.26 -8.32 -5.30
CA PHE A 62 -5.18 -9.30 -5.19
C PHE A 62 -5.48 -10.36 -4.13
N ALA A 63 -6.09 -9.99 -3.01
CA ALA A 63 -6.49 -10.94 -1.97
C ALA A 63 -7.56 -11.92 -2.48
N PHE A 64 -8.59 -11.42 -3.16
CA PHE A 64 -9.64 -12.27 -3.73
C PHE A 64 -9.12 -13.21 -4.81
N ILE A 65 -8.29 -12.72 -5.74
CA ILE A 65 -7.69 -13.58 -6.76
C ILE A 65 -6.80 -14.63 -6.08
N SER A 66 -5.98 -14.23 -5.09
CA SER A 66 -5.12 -15.16 -4.36
C SER A 66 -5.92 -16.27 -3.67
N ALA A 67 -6.97 -15.90 -2.94
CA ALA A 67 -7.86 -16.85 -2.28
C ALA A 67 -8.52 -17.78 -3.31
N TRP A 68 -9.03 -17.23 -4.43
CA TRP A 68 -9.71 -18.00 -5.47
C TRP A 68 -8.82 -19.11 -6.06
N PHE A 69 -7.54 -18.82 -6.33
CA PHE A 69 -6.59 -19.81 -6.82
C PHE A 69 -6.17 -20.79 -5.73
N LEU A 70 -5.91 -20.31 -4.51
CA LEU A 70 -5.45 -21.15 -3.41
C LEU A 70 -6.47 -22.21 -2.98
N VAL A 71 -7.76 -21.86 -2.86
CA VAL A 71 -8.81 -22.84 -2.50
C VAL A 71 -9.01 -23.92 -3.57
N ARG A 72 -8.52 -23.69 -4.80
CA ARG A 72 -8.53 -24.67 -5.89
C ARG A 72 -7.25 -25.50 -5.97
N LEU A 73 -6.16 -25.01 -5.37
CA LEU A 73 -4.86 -25.66 -5.39
C LEU A 73 -4.58 -26.48 -4.12
N LEU A 74 -5.18 -26.09 -3.00
CA LEU A 74 -4.87 -26.58 -1.66
C LEU A 74 -6.16 -26.76 -0.85
N PRO A 75 -6.18 -27.68 0.13
CA PRO A 75 -7.24 -27.76 1.14
C PRO A 75 -7.48 -26.45 1.88
N LEU A 76 -8.69 -26.23 2.39
CA LEU A 76 -9.10 -24.99 3.08
C LEU A 76 -8.39 -24.79 4.43
N ASP A 77 -7.98 -25.86 5.10
CA ASP A 77 -7.23 -25.85 6.35
C ASP A 77 -5.71 -25.68 6.14
N HIS A 78 -5.25 -25.66 4.88
CA HIS A 78 -3.83 -25.52 4.59
C HIS A 78 -3.32 -24.12 4.97
N ARG A 79 -2.24 -24.05 5.76
CA ARG A 79 -1.67 -22.78 6.26
C ARG A 79 -1.36 -21.72 5.19
N TRP A 80 -1.12 -22.11 3.94
CA TRP A 80 -0.87 -21.14 2.85
C TRP A 80 -2.10 -20.36 2.42
N GLN A 81 -3.32 -20.78 2.80
CA GLN A 81 -4.53 -19.99 2.59
C GLN A 81 -4.40 -18.58 3.20
N TRP A 82 -3.70 -18.46 4.33
CA TRP A 82 -3.45 -17.18 5.01
C TRP A 82 -2.60 -16.20 4.20
N LEU A 83 -1.80 -16.67 3.23
CA LEU A 83 -0.98 -15.80 2.37
C LEU A 83 -1.86 -14.93 1.44
N SER A 84 -3.11 -15.33 1.21
CA SER A 84 -4.08 -14.49 0.49
C SER A 84 -4.40 -13.16 1.19
N LEU A 85 -4.08 -13.02 2.49
CA LEU A 85 -4.31 -11.80 3.24
C LEU A 85 -3.15 -10.79 3.13
N ILE A 86 -1.99 -11.18 2.59
CA ILE A 86 -0.82 -10.29 2.45
C ILE A 86 -1.17 -8.97 1.74
N PRO A 87 -1.90 -8.97 0.61
CA PRO A 87 -2.29 -7.73 -0.06
C PRO A 87 -3.15 -6.82 0.82
N LEU A 88 -4.01 -7.38 1.68
CA LEU A 88 -4.85 -6.61 2.61
C LEU A 88 -4.01 -5.90 3.67
N ILE A 89 -3.02 -6.59 4.24
CA ILE A 89 -2.10 -6.00 5.23
C ILE A 89 -1.27 -4.89 4.57
N SER A 90 -0.80 -5.12 3.35
CA SER A 90 -0.08 -4.10 2.58
C SER A 90 -0.94 -2.88 2.28
N GLY A 91 -2.18 -3.07 1.82
CA GLY A 91 -3.10 -1.96 1.54
C GLY A 91 -3.48 -1.19 2.80
N LEU A 92 -3.68 -1.87 3.93
CA LEU A 92 -3.94 -1.23 5.22
C LEU A 92 -2.75 -0.37 5.67
N ALA A 93 -1.52 -0.86 5.46
CA ALA A 93 -0.31 -0.10 5.76
C ALA A 93 -0.21 1.17 4.90
N ASP A 94 -0.53 1.07 3.60
CA ASP A 94 -0.57 2.21 2.67
C ASP A 94 -1.58 3.28 3.12
N VAL A 95 -2.82 2.87 3.39
CA VAL A 95 -3.87 3.80 3.87
C VAL A 95 -3.48 4.47 5.19
N SER A 96 -2.93 3.70 6.12
CA SER A 96 -2.56 4.20 7.45
C SER A 96 -1.36 5.16 7.38
N GLU A 97 -0.43 4.93 6.45
CA GLU A 97 0.67 5.84 6.18
C GLU A 97 0.15 7.18 5.63
N ASN A 98 -0.68 7.13 4.60
CA ASN A 98 -1.22 8.33 3.95
C ASN A 98 -2.03 9.19 4.94
N LEU A 99 -2.86 8.55 5.77
CA LEU A 99 -3.59 9.24 6.83
C LEU A 99 -2.64 9.87 7.87
N SER A 100 -1.57 9.17 8.26
CA SER A 100 -0.57 9.69 9.21
C SER A 100 0.10 10.96 8.69
N LEU A 101 0.47 10.98 7.40
CA LEU A 101 1.09 12.14 6.75
C LEU A 101 0.10 13.30 6.58
N VAL A 102 -1.18 13.01 6.30
CA VAL A 102 -2.25 14.02 6.26
C VAL A 102 -2.44 14.67 7.63
N ILE A 103 -2.46 13.89 8.71
CA ILE A 103 -2.58 14.41 10.08
C ILE A 103 -1.40 15.32 10.42
N CYS A 104 -0.16 14.91 10.08
CA CYS A 104 1.03 15.73 10.29
C CYS A 104 0.97 17.05 9.50
N ASN A 105 0.48 17.01 8.26
CA ASN A 105 0.31 18.20 7.43
C ASN A 105 -0.75 19.15 8.01
N LEU A 106 -1.89 18.63 8.49
CA LEU A 106 -2.93 19.43 9.15
C LEU A 106 -2.45 20.09 10.46
N ALA A 107 -1.54 19.44 11.18
CA ALA A 107 -0.98 19.97 12.42
C ALA A 107 0.10 21.05 12.19
N TYR A 108 0.68 21.11 10.99
CA TYR A 108 1.74 22.06 10.63
C TYR A 108 1.32 23.51 10.93
N PRO A 109 2.17 24.35 11.58
CA PRO A 109 3.61 24.16 11.82
C PRO A 109 3.97 23.35 13.08
N ASN A 110 2.98 22.88 13.85
CA ASN A 110 3.27 22.00 14.97
C ASN A 110 3.73 20.63 14.47
N ARG A 111 4.70 20.05 15.18
CA ARG A 111 5.32 18.78 14.81
C ARG A 111 4.76 17.61 15.62
N ILE A 112 4.49 16.51 14.93
CA ILE A 112 4.10 15.20 15.48
C ILE A 112 5.10 14.14 14.98
N ASP A 113 6.33 14.22 15.46
CA ASP A 113 7.46 13.43 14.91
C ASP A 113 7.27 11.92 15.02
N TRP A 114 6.66 11.42 16.11
CA TRP A 114 6.38 10.00 16.28
C TRP A 114 5.43 9.45 15.20
N LEU A 115 4.48 10.27 14.73
CA LEU A 115 3.52 9.89 13.71
C LEU A 115 4.16 9.84 12.32
N VAL A 116 5.14 10.72 12.07
CA VAL A 116 5.98 10.65 10.86
C VAL A 116 6.86 9.39 10.88
N GLN A 117 7.42 9.03 12.04
CA GLN A 117 8.19 7.78 12.17
C GLN A 117 7.29 6.54 11.97
N PHE A 118 6.06 6.58 12.48
CA PHE A 118 5.08 5.53 12.26
C PHE A 118 4.71 5.41 10.77
N ALA A 119 4.46 6.54 10.09
CA ALA A 119 4.24 6.56 8.64
C ALA A 119 5.42 5.91 7.90
N HIS A 120 6.66 6.30 8.21
CA HIS A 120 7.85 5.70 7.60
C HIS A 120 7.97 4.19 7.83
N LEU A 121 7.60 3.69 9.02
CA LEU A 121 7.53 2.25 9.28
C LEU A 121 6.52 1.58 8.35
N LEU A 122 5.33 2.17 8.18
CA LEU A 122 4.30 1.65 7.28
C LEU A 122 4.74 1.69 5.81
N THR A 123 5.49 2.71 5.38
CA THR A 123 6.14 2.76 4.07
C THR A 123 7.02 1.52 3.86
N LYS A 124 7.84 1.14 4.84
CA LYS A 124 8.67 -0.09 4.77
C LYS A 124 7.82 -1.36 4.71
N VAL A 125 6.75 -1.43 5.51
CA VAL A 125 5.84 -2.59 5.52
C VAL A 125 5.18 -2.76 4.16
N LYS A 126 4.62 -1.71 3.56
CA LYS A 126 3.97 -1.80 2.24
C LYS A 126 4.95 -2.15 1.13
N PHE A 127 6.14 -1.56 1.12
CA PHE A 127 7.19 -1.89 0.13
C PHE A 127 7.74 -3.31 0.27
N GLY A 128 7.73 -3.88 1.48
CA GLY A 128 8.09 -5.27 1.70
C GLY A 128 6.98 -6.25 1.29
N LEU A 129 5.74 -6.00 1.73
CA LEU A 129 4.63 -6.94 1.56
C LEU A 129 4.05 -6.97 0.14
N LEU A 130 3.92 -5.82 -0.52
CA LEU A 130 3.28 -5.76 -1.84
C LEU A 130 4.02 -6.61 -2.89
N PRO A 131 5.35 -6.50 -3.08
CA PRO A 131 6.07 -7.33 -4.05
C PRO A 131 6.01 -8.82 -3.70
N ILE A 132 6.08 -9.17 -2.41
CA ILE A 132 5.95 -10.56 -1.95
C ILE A 132 4.57 -11.10 -2.33
N GLY A 133 3.50 -10.35 -2.07
CA GLY A 133 2.13 -10.71 -2.44
C GLY A 133 1.96 -10.89 -3.95
N VAL A 134 2.56 -10.01 -4.76
CA VAL A 134 2.50 -10.09 -6.23
C VAL A 134 3.27 -11.30 -6.76
N VAL A 135 4.49 -11.56 -6.28
CA VAL A 135 5.28 -12.74 -6.69
C VAL A 135 4.56 -14.02 -6.29
N PHE A 136 3.98 -14.06 -5.10
CA PHE A 136 3.18 -15.18 -4.64
C PHE A 136 1.95 -15.41 -5.53
N LEU A 137 1.21 -14.35 -5.84
CA LEU A 137 0.05 -14.40 -6.74
C LEU A 137 0.42 -14.94 -8.13
N ILE A 138 1.51 -14.46 -8.72
CA ILE A 138 2.00 -14.95 -10.02
C ILE A 138 2.34 -16.45 -9.91
N SER A 139 3.02 -16.85 -8.84
CA SER A 139 3.43 -18.24 -8.62
C SER A 139 2.23 -19.18 -8.52
N ILE A 140 1.18 -18.82 -7.78
CA ILE A 140 -0.03 -19.65 -7.66
C ILE A 140 -0.82 -19.70 -8.97
N VAL A 141 -0.89 -18.61 -9.73
CA VAL A 141 -1.54 -18.58 -11.04
C VAL A 141 -0.82 -19.51 -12.01
N VAL A 142 0.50 -19.42 -12.10
CA VAL A 142 1.33 -20.30 -12.95
C VAL A 142 1.16 -21.76 -12.54
N MET A 143 1.24 -22.07 -11.24
CA MET A 143 1.02 -23.44 -10.74
C MET A 143 -0.35 -23.99 -11.11
N TRP A 144 -1.39 -23.16 -11.07
CA TRP A 144 -2.74 -23.55 -11.45
C TRP A 144 -2.86 -23.88 -12.93
N PHE A 145 -2.23 -23.12 -13.82
CA PHE A 145 -2.22 -23.43 -15.26
C PHE A 145 -1.42 -24.69 -15.60
N ILE A 146 -0.32 -24.96 -14.88
CA ILE A 146 0.52 -26.15 -15.09
C ILE A 146 -0.19 -27.42 -14.59
N ARG A 147 -0.89 -27.36 -13.46
CA ARG A 147 -1.69 -28.49 -12.95
C ARG A 147 -2.96 -28.64 -13.78
N LYS A 148 -3.01 -29.63 -14.69
CA LYS A 148 -4.26 -30.06 -15.36
C LYS A 148 -5.36 -30.26 -14.29
N ARG A 149 -6.38 -29.37 -14.31
CA ARG A 149 -7.55 -29.27 -13.40
C ARG A 149 -7.42 -30.06 -12.09
N PRO A 150 -7.05 -29.40 -10.97
CA PRO A 150 -7.08 -30.01 -9.64
C PRO A 150 -8.48 -30.59 -9.34
N VAL A 151 -8.52 -31.72 -8.63
CA VAL A 151 -9.77 -32.25 -8.03
C VAL A 151 -10.35 -31.14 -7.15
N SER A 152 -11.60 -30.73 -7.41
CA SER A 152 -12.25 -29.64 -6.67
C SER A 152 -12.26 -29.96 -5.18
N HIS A 153 -11.59 -29.15 -4.36
CA HIS A 153 -11.69 -29.18 -2.90
C HIS A 153 -12.87 -28.34 -2.38
N VAL A 154 -13.61 -27.66 -3.26
CA VAL A 154 -14.85 -26.96 -2.91
C VAL A 154 -15.95 -28.00 -2.72
N PRO A 155 -16.61 -28.05 -1.54
CA PRO A 155 -17.74 -28.95 -1.30
C PRO A 155 -18.83 -28.72 -2.35
N VAL A 156 -19.37 -29.80 -2.90
CA VAL A 156 -20.60 -29.71 -3.71
C VAL A 156 -21.74 -29.46 -2.75
N ALA A 157 -22.50 -28.38 -2.96
CA ALA A 157 -23.73 -28.14 -2.20
C ALA A 157 -24.71 -29.29 -2.50
N THR A 158 -25.04 -30.07 -1.47
CA THR A 158 -26.07 -31.12 -1.48
C THR A 158 -27.45 -30.54 -1.26
#